data_AF-A0A817RVR2-F1
#
_entry.id   AF-A0A817RVR2-F1
#
_cell.length_a   1.000
_cell.length_b   1.000
_cell.length_c   1.000
_cell.angle_alpha   90.00
_cell.angle_beta   90.00
_cell.angle_gamma   90.00
#
_symmetry.space_group_name_H-M   'P 1'
#
loop_
_entity.id
_entity.type
_entity.pdbx_description
1 polymer ?
#
loop_
_entity_poly.entity_id
_entity_poly.type
_entity_poly.pdbx_seq_one_letter_code
_entity_poly.pdbx_strand_id
1 'polypeptide(L)'
;MKELTVILYAGGNNRLSIDLSIPKCLLSIGNRPLIWYNLQIIQSHSSLSSSPLLILTSGQYRQVLDDYLSTLNITYEIIIYRQHDESTTNRR
;
A
#
# COMPACT_ATOMS: atom_id res chain seq x y z
N MET A 1 -14.14 6.44 19.79
CA MET A 1 -13.74 5.47 18.74
C MET A 1 -12.24 5.60 18.53
N LYS A 2 -11.51 4.50 18.29
CA LYS A 2 -10.08 4.56 17.99
C LYS A 2 -9.92 4.87 16.51
N GLU A 3 -9.28 5.98 16.17
CA GLU A 3 -9.00 6.37 14.80
C GLU A 3 -7.82 5.54 14.24
N LEU A 4 -7.86 5.25 12.93
CA LEU A 4 -6.86 4.47 12.20
C LEU A 4 -6.48 5.24 10.93
N THR A 5 -5.18 5.28 10.62
CA THR A 5 -4.72 5.75 9.32
C THR A 5 -4.56 4.56 8.41
N VAL A 6 -5.30 4.53 7.31
CA VAL A 6 -5.28 3.44 6.35
C VAL A 6 -4.79 3.94 5.00
N ILE A 7 -3.79 3.27 4.43
CA ILE A 7 -3.36 3.50 3.05
C ILE A 7 -3.77 2.32 2.18
N LEU A 8 -4.45 2.61 1.06
CA LEU A 8 -4.94 1.61 0.11
C LEU A 8 -4.00 1.47 -1.08
N TYR A 9 -3.20 0.39 -1.11
CA TYR A 9 -2.29 0.03 -2.19
C TYR A 9 -2.65 -1.30 -2.88
N ALA A 10 -3.91 -1.72 -2.83
CA ALA A 10 -4.44 -2.89 -3.56
C ALA A 10 -5.00 -2.54 -4.96
N GLY A 11 -4.52 -1.47 -5.58
CA GLY A 11 -4.96 -1.08 -6.92
C GLY A 11 -4.46 -2.04 -7.99
N GLY A 12 -5.32 -2.39 -8.96
CA GLY A 12 -4.93 -3.17 -10.14
C GLY A 12 -3.93 -2.42 -11.03
N ASN A 13 -3.14 -3.18 -11.78
CA ASN A 13 -1.97 -2.66 -12.49
C ASN A 13 -2.18 -2.25 -13.95
N ASN A 14 -3.39 -2.43 -14.46
CA ASN A 14 -3.67 -2.48 -15.91
C ASN A 14 -3.54 -1.12 -16.64
N ARG A 15 -3.18 -0.03 -15.95
CA ARG A 15 -3.08 1.32 -16.52
C ARG A 15 -1.66 1.86 -16.61
N LEU A 16 -0.69 1.19 -16.00
CA LEU A 16 0.72 1.57 -16.11
C LEU A 16 1.41 0.55 -17.01
N SER A 17 2.09 1.02 -18.05
CA SER A 17 2.86 0.20 -19.00
C SER A 17 4.21 -0.28 -18.45
N ILE A 18 4.39 -0.20 -17.13
CA ILE A 18 5.63 -0.54 -16.43
C ILE A 18 5.59 -2.03 -16.05
N ASP A 19 6.75 -2.68 -15.99
CA ASP A 19 6.85 -4.05 -15.49
C ASP A 19 6.25 -4.15 -14.08
N LEU A 20 5.30 -5.07 -13.92
CA LEU A 20 4.37 -5.14 -12.79
C LEU A 20 4.93 -5.91 -11.60
N SER A 21 6.25 -6.14 -11.58
CA SER A 21 6.97 -6.74 -10.46
C SER A 21 7.05 -5.83 -9.23
N ILE A 22 6.86 -4.52 -9.41
CA ILE A 22 6.93 -3.51 -8.34
C ILE A 22 5.54 -2.85 -8.15
N PRO A 23 5.02 -2.74 -6.91
CA PRO A 23 3.78 -2.02 -6.66
C PRO A 23 3.92 -0.53 -7.00
N LYS A 24 2.83 0.10 -7.47
CA LYS A 24 2.82 1.52 -7.88
C LYS A 24 3.35 2.47 -6.81
N CYS A 25 3.09 2.15 -5.55
CA CYS A 25 3.53 2.95 -4.41
C CYS A 25 5.06 2.99 -4.25
N LEU A 26 5.80 2.04 -4.85
CA LEU A 26 7.26 2.02 -4.84
C LEU A 26 7.89 2.58 -6.12
N LEU A 27 7.09 3.00 -7.10
CA LEU A 27 7.60 3.72 -8.27
C LEU A 27 8.21 5.05 -7.83
N SER A 28 9.37 5.37 -8.40
CA SER A 28 10.10 6.60 -8.07
C SER A 28 9.42 7.83 -8.68
N ILE A 29 9.30 8.87 -7.86
CA ILE A 29 8.97 10.24 -8.26
C ILE A 29 10.17 11.09 -7.87
N GLY A 30 10.97 11.48 -8.86
CA GLY A 30 12.31 12.01 -8.60
C GLY A 30 13.18 10.98 -7.86
N ASN A 31 13.72 11.37 -6.70
CA ASN A 31 14.65 10.55 -5.91
C ASN A 31 13.99 9.78 -4.74
N ARG A 32 12.65 9.75 -4.68
CA ARG A 32 11.90 9.08 -3.61
C ARG A 32 10.77 8.23 -4.21
N PRO A 33 10.42 7.08 -3.61
CA PRO A 33 9.27 6.32 -4.04
C PRO A 33 7.96 7.05 -3.69
N LEU A 34 6.90 6.84 -4.47
CA LEU A 34 5.59 7.50 -4.29
C LEU A 34 5.04 7.39 -2.85
N ILE A 35 5.22 6.24 -2.19
CA ILE A 35 4.82 6.00 -0.81
C ILE A 35 5.46 6.98 0.18
N TRP A 36 6.70 7.42 -0.09
CA TRP A 36 7.44 8.32 0.80
C TRP A 36 6.66 9.62 1.05
N TYR A 37 6.01 10.17 0.03
CA TYR A 37 5.23 11.41 0.15
C TYR A 37 4.01 11.23 1.06
N ASN A 38 3.32 10.09 0.98
CA ASN A 38 2.20 9.78 1.88
C ASN A 38 2.67 9.66 3.33
N LEU A 39 3.82 9.01 3.54
CA LEU A 39 4.40 8.86 4.87
C LEU A 39 4.85 10.21 5.46
N GLN A 40 5.38 11.13 4.64
CA GLN A 40 5.70 12.49 5.10
C GLN A 40 4.45 13.26 5.53
N ILE A 41 3.34 13.12 4.81
CA ILE A 41 2.05 13.72 5.21
C ILE A 41 1.62 13.13 6.56
N ILE A 42 1.64 11.81 6.72
CA ILE A 42 1.25 11.15 7.98
C ILE A 42 2.14 11.60 9.14
N GLN A 43 3.45 11.66 8.95
CA GLN A 43 4.41 12.08 9.98
C GLN A 43 4.27 13.56 10.37
N SER A 44 3.89 14.42 9.44
CA SER A 44 3.73 15.87 9.69
C SER A 44 2.38 16.24 10.33
N HIS A 45 1.41 15.33 10.35
CA HIS A 45 0.08 15.57 10.92
C HIS A 45 -0.08 14.77 12.22
N SER A 46 -0.19 15.49 13.34
CA SER A 46 -0.22 14.89 14.68
C SER A 46 -1.34 13.88 14.90
N SER A 47 -2.52 14.10 14.30
CA SER A 47 -3.64 13.16 14.38
C SER A 47 -3.35 11.85 13.63
N LEU A 48 -2.73 11.93 12.45
CA LEU A 48 -2.38 10.77 11.64
C LEU A 48 -1.22 10.00 12.27
N SER A 49 -0.16 10.69 12.69
CA SER A 49 1.03 10.08 13.29
C SER A 49 0.76 9.37 14.62
N SER A 50 -0.27 9.82 15.35
CA SER A 50 -0.66 9.22 16.64
C SER A 50 -1.58 8.01 16.48
N SER A 51 -2.15 7.81 15.29
CA SER A 51 -3.00 6.67 14.98
C SER A 51 -2.18 5.49 14.43
N PRO A 52 -2.58 4.23 14.68
CA PRO A 52 -1.97 3.08 14.04
C PRO A 52 -2.05 3.18 12.51
N LEU A 53 -0.92 2.90 11.83
CA LEU A 53 -0.82 2.88 10.38
C LEU A 53 -1.09 1.47 9.83
N LEU A 54 -2.15 1.34 9.04
CA LEU A 54 -2.51 0.12 8.33
C LEU A 54 -2.27 0.31 6.83
N ILE A 55 -1.58 -0.65 6.20
CA ILE A 55 -1.30 -0.63 4.77
C ILE A 55 -1.96 -1.84 4.13
N LEU A 56 -2.97 -1.58 3.31
CA LEU A 56 -3.72 -2.62 2.62
C LEU A 56 -3.14 -2.83 1.22
N THR A 57 -2.71 -4.05 0.90
CA THR A 57 -2.04 -4.38 -0.37
C THR A 57 -2.49 -5.73 -0.93
N SER A 58 -2.20 -5.97 -2.21
CA SER A 58 -2.38 -7.28 -2.83
C SER A 58 -1.27 -8.24 -2.36
N GLY A 59 -1.60 -9.53 -2.22
CA GLY A 59 -0.67 -10.55 -1.70
C GLY A 59 0.69 -10.57 -2.41
N GLN A 60 0.71 -10.41 -3.73
CA GLN A 60 1.93 -10.40 -4.54
C GLN A 60 2.91 -9.26 -4.21
N TYR A 61 2.47 -8.19 -3.57
CA TYR A 61 3.33 -7.06 -3.17
C TYR A 61 3.69 -7.04 -1.71
N ARG A 62 3.17 -7.98 -0.92
CA ARG A 62 3.39 -8.01 0.53
C ARG A 62 4.88 -7.88 0.85
N GLN A 63 5.70 -8.78 0.30
CA GLN A 63 7.11 -8.87 0.66
C GLN A 63 7.88 -7.61 0.27
N VAL A 64 7.79 -7.19 -1.00
CA VAL A 64 8.52 -6.01 -1.50
C VAL A 64 8.13 -4.73 -0.74
N LEU A 65 6.86 -4.61 -0.35
CA LEU A 65 6.38 -3.48 0.43
C LEU A 65 6.89 -3.54 1.88
N ASP A 66 6.87 -4.71 2.50
CA ASP A 66 7.39 -4.95 3.85
C ASP A 66 8.90 -4.67 3.92
N ASP A 67 9.65 -5.15 2.94
CA ASP A 67 11.09 -4.91 2.82
C ASP A 67 11.39 -3.41 2.79
N TYR A 68 10.68 -2.63 1.95
CA TYR A 68 10.85 -1.18 1.90
C TYR A 68 10.46 -0.51 3.22
N LEU A 69 9.29 -0.83 3.78
CA LEU A 69 8.77 -0.18 4.99
C LEU A 69 9.63 -0.48 6.22
N SER A 70 10.20 -1.68 6.32
CA SER A 70 11.10 -2.07 7.41
C SER A 70 12.42 -1.28 7.44
N THR A 71 12.82 -0.67 6.31
CA THR A 71 13.95 0.27 6.28
C THR A 71 13.63 1.62 6.92
N LEU A 72 12.35 1.89 7.16
CA LEU A 72 11.88 3.15 7.72
C LEU A 72 11.65 2.98 9.23
N ASN A 73 11.97 4.02 9.99
CA ASN A 73 11.68 4.06 11.43
C ASN A 73 10.19 4.41 11.68
N ILE A 74 9.28 3.54 11.23
CA ILE A 74 7.83 3.69 11.39
C ILE A 74 7.19 2.37 11.86
N THR A 75 6.14 2.47 12.67
CA THR A 75 5.31 1.32 13.05
C THR A 75 4.16 1.17 12.06
N TYR A 76 3.96 -0.01 11.51
CA TYR A 76 2.90 -0.30 10.54
C TYR A 76 2.40 -1.74 10.65
N GLU A 77 1.22 -2.01 10.09
CA GLU A 77 0.70 -3.36 9.87
C GLU A 77 0.26 -3.51 8.41
N ILE A 78 0.64 -4.62 7.77
CA ILE A 78 0.24 -4.93 6.38
C ILE A 78 -0.97 -5.87 6.40
N ILE A 79 -2.06 -5.42 5.76
CA ILE A 79 -3.28 -6.19 5.56
C ILE A 79 -3.33 -6.67 4.11
N ILE A 80 -3.54 -7.97 3.91
CA ILE A 80 -3.63 -8.57 2.57
C ILE A 80 -5.07 -8.56 2.09
N TYR A 81 -5.32 -7.79 1.03
CA TYR A 81 -6.54 -7.88 0.25
C TYR A 81 -6.49 -9.17 -0.58
N ARG A 82 -7.41 -10.08 -0.28
CA ARG A 82 -7.74 -11.22 -1.15
C ARG A 82 -8.87 -10.74 -2.05
N GLN A 83 -8.66 -10.79 -3.37
CA GLN A 83 -9.81 -10.73 -4.28
C GLN A 83 -10.71 -11.91 -3.91
N HIS A 84 -11.96 -11.61 -3.56
CA HIS A 84 -12.98 -12.63 -3.55
C HIS A 84 -13.12 -13.03 -5.02
N ASP A 85 -12.80 -14.28 -5.37
CA ASP A 85 -13.11 -14.79 -6.69
C ASP A 85 -14.63 -14.69 -6.84
N GLU A 86 -15.11 -13.64 -7.51
CA GLU A 86 -16.41 -13.68 -8.15
C GLU A 86 -16.26 -14.69 -9.27
N SER A 87 -16.47 -15.97 -8.93
CA SER A 87 -16.65 -17.04 -9.89
C SER A 87 -17.70 -16.54 -10.88
N THR A 88 -17.26 -16.19 -12.09
CA THR A 88 -18.13 -15.90 -13.20
C THR A 88 -19.08 -17.07 -13.37
N THR A 89 -20.33 -16.89 -12.95
CA THR A 89 -21.42 -17.76 -13.33
C THR A 89 -21.47 -17.71 -14.85
N ASN A 90 -20.91 -18.72 -15.50
CA ASN A 90 -21.12 -19.00 -16.92
C ASN A 90 -22.62 -19.21 -17.10
N ARG A 91 -23.34 -18.13 -17.43
CA ARG A 91 -24.65 -18.23 -18.07
C ARG A 91 -24.40 -18.54 -19.54
N ARG A 92 -24.27 -19.83 -19.85
CA ARG A 92 -24.67 -20.34 -21.15
C ARG A 92 -26.19 -20.48 -21.17
#